data_AF-A0A2H9SEI8-F1
#
_entry.id   AF-A0A2H9SEI8-F1
#
_cell.length_a   1.000
_cell.length_b   1.000
_cell.length_c   1.000
_cell.angle_alpha   90.00
_cell.angle_beta   90.00
_cell.angle_gamma   90.00
#
_symmetry.space_group_name_H-M   'P 1'
#
loop_
_entity.id
_entity.type
_entity.pdbx_description
1 polymer ?
#
loop_
_entity_poly.entity_id
_entity_poly.type
_entity_poly.pdbx_seq_one_letter_code
_entity_poly.pdbx_strand_id
1 'polypeptide(L)'
;MDDELCAMLAKYMTEEDMQNQYQDIFPTGHKSYYATQTPFDFSQIINAINLSDDADIQKALNLELPNITELWSNLVRFRANFAQHSYQEAVFNPQHLIKAFELYDSNFAQWSWNKRDLFWRQVVGYVQRFLPANIAMDVAQGLHYRVEMEEPAQRSFNFRVGGGAIYPPGVGSFGGIGFEYAGGGHGAWLLRGGRDGAVVSMFVSKLMSIKNNNLGRIMQPDTTDSYLRCVIQ
;
A
#
# COMPACT_ATOMS: atom_id res chain seq x y z
N MET A 1 3.07 -0.16 11.52
CA MET A 1 3.41 1.00 12.38
C MET A 1 4.90 1.35 12.17
N ASP A 2 5.36 2.53 12.56
CA ASP A 2 6.81 2.87 12.60
C ASP A 2 7.36 2.35 13.93
N ASP A 3 8.43 1.54 13.91
CA ASP A 3 8.93 0.83 15.11
C ASP A 3 9.40 1.80 16.18
N GLU A 4 9.94 2.94 15.77
CA GLU A 4 10.34 4.02 16.68
C GLU A 4 9.11 4.65 17.34
N LEU A 5 8.03 4.88 16.58
CA LEU A 5 6.79 5.41 17.12
C LEU A 5 6.12 4.40 18.06
N CYS A 6 6.09 3.12 17.72
CA CYS A 6 5.63 2.05 18.62
C CYS A 6 6.40 2.09 19.93
N ALA A 7 7.74 2.11 19.87
CA ALA A 7 8.59 2.11 21.05
C ALA A 7 8.44 3.39 21.89
N MET A 8 8.12 4.52 21.26
CA MET A 8 7.77 5.75 21.98
C MET A 8 6.43 5.64 22.70
N LEU A 9 5.39 5.15 22.02
CA LEU A 9 4.05 5.02 22.60
C LEU A 9 4.01 3.98 23.71
N ALA A 10 4.75 2.88 23.58
CA ALA A 10 4.87 1.84 24.58
C ALA A 10 5.33 2.35 25.96
N LYS A 11 6.11 3.45 26.01
CA LYS A 11 6.55 4.07 27.27
C LYS A 11 5.43 4.75 28.06
N TYR A 12 4.30 5.02 27.41
CA TYR A 12 3.16 5.72 28.00
C TYR A 12 1.96 4.79 28.23
N MET A 13 2.11 3.50 27.99
CA MET A 13 1.06 2.50 28.14
C MET A 13 1.49 1.45 29.16
N THR A 14 0.53 0.89 29.90
CA THR A 14 0.81 -0.30 30.71
C THR A 14 0.98 -1.51 29.80
N GLU A 15 1.69 -2.54 30.27
CA GLU A 15 1.79 -3.83 29.56
C GLU A 15 0.39 -4.42 29.29
N GLU A 16 -0.52 -4.28 30.25
CA GLU A 16 -1.91 -4.71 30.13
C GLU A 16 -2.64 -3.96 29.01
N ASP A 17 -2.52 -2.62 28.95
CA ASP A 17 -3.15 -1.82 27.89
C ASP A 17 -2.62 -2.19 26.50
N MET A 18 -1.30 -2.40 26.38
CA MET A 18 -0.68 -2.82 25.11
C MET A 18 -1.17 -4.19 24.68
N GLN A 19 -1.25 -5.13 25.63
CA GLN A 19 -1.72 -6.49 25.36
C GLN A 19 -3.20 -6.50 24.97
N ASN A 20 -4.05 -5.73 25.66
CA ASN A 20 -5.46 -5.60 25.33
C ASN A 20 -5.66 -5.03 23.92
N GLN A 21 -5.01 -3.91 23.58
CA GLN A 21 -5.09 -3.33 22.23
C GLN A 21 -4.58 -4.29 21.15
N TYR A 22 -3.51 -5.03 21.43
CA TYR A 22 -2.99 -6.02 20.49
C TYR A 22 -3.98 -7.17 20.29
N GLN A 23 -4.59 -7.69 21.35
CA GLN A 23 -5.55 -8.80 21.27
C GLN A 23 -6.89 -8.38 20.66
N ASP A 24 -7.32 -7.14 20.86
CA ASP A 24 -8.52 -6.58 20.23
C ASP A 24 -8.41 -6.59 18.69
N ILE A 25 -7.21 -6.35 18.16
CA ILE A 25 -6.94 -6.33 16.72
C ILE A 25 -6.53 -7.72 16.20
N PHE A 26 -5.74 -8.47 16.98
CA PHE A 26 -5.13 -9.74 16.59
C PHE A 26 -5.41 -10.86 17.61
N PRO A 27 -6.67 -11.27 17.80
CA PRO A 27 -7.04 -12.25 18.84
C PRO A 27 -6.43 -13.63 18.62
N THR A 28 -6.08 -13.97 17.37
CA THR A 28 -5.39 -15.21 16.99
C THR A 28 -3.92 -14.99 16.65
N GLY A 29 -3.39 -13.79 16.93
CA GLY A 29 -2.06 -13.34 16.58
C GLY A 29 -1.91 -12.81 15.15
N HIS A 30 -1.06 -11.79 14.97
CA HIS A 30 -0.91 -11.08 13.70
C HIS A 30 -0.45 -11.97 12.53
N LYS A 31 0.33 -13.03 12.79
CA LYS A 31 0.77 -13.98 11.75
C LYS A 31 -0.41 -14.75 11.15
N SER A 32 -1.31 -15.24 12.00
CA SER A 32 -2.52 -15.94 11.55
C SER A 32 -3.44 -14.98 10.82
N TYR A 33 -3.63 -13.77 11.36
CA TYR A 33 -4.42 -12.72 10.71
C TYR A 33 -3.91 -12.44 9.29
N TYR A 34 -2.60 -12.19 9.14
CA TYR A 34 -1.97 -11.93 7.84
C TYR A 34 -2.10 -13.11 6.87
N ALA A 35 -1.95 -14.35 7.35
CA ALA A 35 -2.07 -15.55 6.51
C ALA A 35 -3.49 -15.77 5.96
N THR A 36 -4.52 -15.24 6.64
CA THR A 36 -5.92 -15.34 6.21
C THR A 36 -6.37 -14.22 5.28
N GLN A 37 -5.55 -13.17 5.10
CA GLN A 37 -5.90 -12.05 4.25
C GLN A 37 -5.94 -12.47 2.78
N THR A 38 -7.05 -12.17 2.11
CA THR A 38 -7.21 -12.38 0.67
C THR A 38 -7.14 -11.04 -0.06
N PRO A 39 -6.56 -10.98 -1.27
CA PRO A 39 -6.57 -9.76 -2.06
C PRO A 39 -7.98 -9.43 -2.57
N PHE A 40 -8.23 -8.16 -2.86
CA PHE A 40 -9.43 -7.72 -3.56
C PHE A 40 -9.51 -8.35 -4.96
N ASP A 41 -10.72 -8.64 -5.43
CA ASP A 41 -10.92 -9.19 -6.77
C ASP A 41 -10.83 -8.09 -7.84
N PHE A 42 -9.69 -8.02 -8.53
CA PHE A 42 -9.45 -7.08 -9.62
C PHE A 42 -9.94 -7.58 -10.99
N SER A 43 -10.54 -8.77 -11.08
CA SER A 43 -10.86 -9.41 -12.36
C SER A 43 -11.77 -8.54 -13.23
N GLN A 44 -12.77 -7.89 -12.64
CA GLN A 44 -13.69 -7.02 -13.37
C GLN A 44 -12.97 -5.83 -14.03
N ILE A 45 -12.09 -5.14 -13.29
CA ILE A 45 -11.39 -3.96 -13.82
C ILE A 45 -10.29 -4.34 -14.83
N ILE A 46 -9.61 -5.48 -14.60
CA ILE A 46 -8.65 -6.03 -15.57
C ILE A 46 -9.35 -6.34 -16.89
N ASN A 47 -10.50 -7.03 -16.84
CA ASN A 47 -11.26 -7.36 -18.04
C ASN A 47 -11.72 -6.10 -18.79
N ALA A 48 -12.20 -5.08 -18.06
CA ALA A 48 -12.58 -3.80 -18.67
C ALA A 48 -11.39 -3.13 -19.39
N ILE A 49 -10.22 -3.06 -18.76
CA ILE A 49 -9.01 -2.49 -19.38
C ILE A 49 -8.56 -3.31 -20.60
N ASN A 50 -8.63 -4.64 -20.52
CA ASN A 50 -8.28 -5.53 -21.61
C ASN A 50 -9.16 -5.31 -22.84
N LEU A 51 -10.48 -5.19 -22.64
CA LEU A 51 -11.47 -5.04 -23.72
C LEU A 51 -11.59 -3.62 -24.28
N SER A 52 -11.10 -2.61 -23.55
CA SER A 52 -11.18 -1.21 -23.99
C SER A 52 -10.23 -0.93 -25.15
N ASP A 53 -10.67 -0.08 -26.06
CA ASP A 53 -9.83 0.49 -27.11
C ASP A 53 -8.96 1.65 -26.57
N ASP A 54 -7.98 2.07 -27.36
CA ASP A 54 -7.05 3.11 -26.94
C ASP A 54 -7.72 4.49 -26.79
N ALA A 55 -8.84 4.76 -27.45
CA ALA A 55 -9.57 6.02 -27.35
C ALA A 55 -10.28 6.13 -25.99
N ASP A 56 -10.95 5.06 -25.56
CA ASP A 56 -11.59 4.97 -24.24
C ASP A 56 -10.54 5.05 -23.12
N ILE A 57 -9.40 4.38 -23.28
CA ILE A 57 -8.28 4.44 -22.33
C ILE A 57 -7.75 5.88 -22.21
N GLN A 58 -7.50 6.56 -23.34
CA GLN A 58 -7.03 7.95 -23.34
C GLN A 58 -8.05 8.89 -22.70
N LYS A 59 -9.33 8.72 -23.02
CA LYS A 59 -10.41 9.49 -22.40
C LYS A 59 -10.43 9.32 -20.88
N ALA A 60 -10.23 8.10 -20.38
CA ALA A 60 -10.10 7.81 -18.96
C ALA A 60 -8.83 8.41 -18.33
N LEU A 61 -7.68 8.35 -19.01
CA LEU A 61 -6.40 8.93 -18.57
C LEU A 61 -6.45 10.46 -18.46
N ASN A 62 -7.16 11.10 -19.39
CA ASN A 62 -7.36 12.55 -19.43
C ASN A 62 -8.45 13.02 -18.45
N LEU A 63 -9.12 12.09 -17.77
CA LEU A 63 -10.20 12.39 -16.81
C LEU A 63 -11.30 13.25 -17.45
N GLU A 64 -11.54 13.08 -18.75
CA GLU A 64 -12.49 13.88 -19.53
C GLU A 64 -13.92 13.63 -19.05
N LEU A 65 -14.76 14.67 -18.98
CA LEU A 65 -16.18 14.55 -18.62
C LEU A 65 -17.08 15.21 -19.67
N PRO A 66 -18.27 14.65 -19.96
CA PRO A 66 -18.77 13.38 -19.44
C PRO A 66 -18.04 12.18 -20.07
N ASN A 67 -17.76 11.17 -19.25
CA ASN A 67 -17.23 9.88 -19.72
C ASN A 67 -18.26 8.79 -19.49
N ILE A 68 -18.93 8.41 -20.58
CA ILE A 68 -20.00 7.40 -20.58
C ILE A 68 -19.51 6.04 -21.10
N THR A 69 -18.19 5.87 -21.25
CA THR A 69 -17.58 4.62 -21.72
C THR A 69 -17.81 3.51 -20.70
N GLU A 70 -17.81 2.26 -21.19
CA GLU A 70 -17.90 1.10 -20.30
C GLU A 70 -16.69 1.01 -19.36
N LEU A 71 -15.50 1.37 -19.85
CA LEU A 71 -14.29 1.48 -19.05
C LEU A 71 -14.46 2.40 -17.85
N TRP A 72 -14.99 3.61 -18.09
CA TRP A 72 -15.18 4.59 -17.03
C TRP A 72 -16.15 4.10 -15.97
N SER A 73 -17.26 3.49 -16.41
CA SER A 73 -18.24 2.89 -15.50
C SER A 73 -17.62 1.80 -14.62
N ASN A 74 -16.75 0.96 -15.20
CA ASN A 74 -16.02 -0.07 -14.45
C ASN A 74 -14.96 0.53 -13.50
N LEU A 75 -14.28 1.60 -13.89
CA LEU A 75 -13.36 2.34 -13.01
C LEU A 75 -14.10 2.96 -11.80
N VAL A 76 -15.27 3.56 -12.02
CA VAL A 76 -16.11 4.11 -10.95
C VAL A 76 -16.56 2.99 -10.00
N ARG A 77 -17.03 1.86 -10.54
CA ARG A 77 -17.46 0.70 -9.74
C ARG A 77 -16.30 0.11 -8.94
N PHE A 78 -15.13 -0.08 -9.56
CA PHE A 78 -13.93 -0.54 -8.89
C PHE A 78 -13.60 0.34 -7.69
N ARG A 79 -13.56 1.67 -7.89
CA ARG A 79 -13.25 2.63 -6.83
C ARG A 79 -14.25 2.55 -5.67
N ALA A 80 -15.54 2.51 -5.97
CA ALA A 80 -16.59 2.40 -4.95
C ALA A 80 -16.49 1.08 -4.16
N ASN A 81 -16.35 -0.05 -4.86
CA ASN A 81 -16.26 -1.37 -4.23
C ASN A 81 -14.98 -1.52 -3.41
N PHE A 82 -13.84 -1.05 -3.92
CA PHE A 82 -12.57 -1.11 -3.22
C PHE A 82 -12.59 -0.23 -1.96
N ALA A 83 -13.15 0.98 -2.04
CA ALA A 83 -13.29 1.85 -0.90
C ALA A 83 -14.17 1.22 0.19
N GLN A 84 -15.34 0.71 -0.20
CA GLN A 84 -16.25 0.02 0.72
C GLN A 84 -15.56 -1.17 1.39
N HIS A 85 -14.85 -1.99 0.62
CA HIS A 85 -14.12 -3.14 1.14
C HIS A 85 -13.02 -2.71 2.13
N SER A 86 -12.19 -1.73 1.75
CA SER A 86 -11.08 -1.25 2.58
C SER A 86 -11.55 -0.63 3.90
N TYR A 87 -12.72 0.02 3.93
CA TYR A 87 -13.29 0.56 5.17
C TYR A 87 -13.85 -0.50 6.13
N GLN A 88 -14.07 -1.73 5.66
CA GLN A 88 -14.51 -2.84 6.51
C GLN A 88 -13.33 -3.57 7.16
N GLU A 89 -12.09 -3.31 6.72
CA GLU A 89 -10.90 -3.91 7.29
C GLU A 89 -10.44 -3.15 8.54
N ALA A 90 -10.26 -3.87 9.65
CA ALA A 90 -9.73 -3.28 10.88
C ALA A 90 -8.30 -2.74 10.71
N VAL A 91 -7.51 -3.41 9.87
CA VAL A 91 -6.15 -3.04 9.49
C VAL A 91 -6.03 -3.19 7.99
N PHE A 92 -5.44 -2.20 7.32
CA PHE A 92 -5.19 -2.25 5.88
C PHE A 92 -4.55 -3.57 5.46
N ASN A 93 -5.13 -4.22 4.46
CA ASN A 93 -4.64 -5.46 3.91
C ASN A 93 -3.64 -5.24 2.75
N PRO A 94 -2.34 -5.50 2.97
CA PRO A 94 -1.33 -5.28 1.93
C PRO A 94 -1.43 -6.26 0.75
N GLN A 95 -2.16 -7.37 0.88
CA GLN A 95 -2.38 -8.30 -0.23
C GLN A 95 -3.08 -7.61 -1.41
N HIS A 96 -3.90 -6.59 -1.15
CA HIS A 96 -4.53 -5.78 -2.21
C HIS A 96 -3.49 -5.12 -3.11
N LEU A 97 -2.50 -4.47 -2.52
CA LEU A 97 -1.47 -3.74 -3.25
C LEU A 97 -0.47 -4.69 -3.92
N ILE A 98 -0.05 -5.74 -3.20
CA ILE A 98 0.78 -6.83 -3.75
C ILE A 98 0.11 -7.41 -5.01
N LYS A 99 -1.19 -7.75 -4.92
CA LYS A 99 -1.92 -8.33 -6.04
C LYS A 99 -2.05 -7.37 -7.21
N ALA A 100 -2.29 -6.08 -6.96
CA ALA A 100 -2.32 -5.08 -8.02
C ALA A 100 -0.97 -5.01 -8.76
N PHE A 101 0.16 -5.06 -8.06
CA PHE A 101 1.49 -5.09 -8.70
C PHE A 101 1.76 -6.37 -9.50
N GLU A 102 1.36 -7.54 -8.99
CA GLU A 102 1.46 -8.80 -9.74
C GLU A 102 0.64 -8.77 -11.03
N LEU A 103 -0.58 -8.22 -10.97
CA LEU A 103 -1.44 -8.08 -12.13
C LEU A 103 -0.86 -7.09 -13.14
N TYR A 104 -0.27 -6.00 -12.66
CA TYR A 104 0.44 -5.05 -13.51
C TYR A 104 1.61 -5.71 -14.25
N ASP A 105 2.44 -6.47 -13.53
CA ASP A 105 3.62 -7.15 -14.09
C ASP A 105 3.24 -8.25 -15.11
N SER A 106 2.27 -9.10 -14.74
CA SER A 106 1.79 -10.19 -15.61
C SER A 106 1.16 -9.71 -16.92
N ASN A 107 0.51 -8.54 -16.91
CA ASN A 107 -0.05 -7.93 -18.11
C ASN A 107 0.91 -6.95 -18.80
N PHE A 108 2.09 -6.67 -18.23
CA PHE A 108 2.98 -5.62 -18.70
C PHE A 108 3.32 -5.77 -20.18
N ALA A 109 3.80 -6.94 -20.61
CA ALA A 109 4.21 -7.17 -21.99
C ALA A 109 3.05 -7.06 -23.01
N GLN A 110 1.82 -7.36 -22.58
CA GLN A 110 0.65 -7.40 -23.44
C GLN A 110 -0.04 -6.04 -23.57
N TRP A 111 0.00 -5.22 -22.51
CA TRP A 111 -0.62 -3.91 -22.51
C TRP A 111 0.14 -2.88 -23.34
N SER A 112 -0.62 -2.05 -24.05
CA SER A 112 -0.12 -0.79 -24.59
C SER A 112 0.35 0.11 -23.45
N TRP A 113 1.19 1.10 -23.77
CA TRP A 113 1.65 2.07 -22.79
C TRP A 113 0.48 2.76 -22.07
N ASN A 114 -0.60 3.07 -22.79
CA ASN A 114 -1.77 3.74 -22.23
C ASN A 114 -2.51 2.85 -21.22
N LYS A 115 -2.65 1.55 -21.52
CA LYS A 115 -3.24 0.59 -20.57
C LYS A 115 -2.39 0.44 -19.31
N ARG A 116 -1.07 0.39 -19.47
CA ARG A 116 -0.12 0.38 -18.35
C ARG A 116 -0.25 1.64 -17.49
N ASP A 117 -0.23 2.81 -18.12
CA ASP A 117 -0.36 4.09 -17.40
C ASP A 117 -1.70 4.18 -16.67
N LEU A 118 -2.78 3.72 -17.31
CA LEU A 118 -4.12 3.74 -16.71
C LEU A 118 -4.19 2.82 -15.49
N PHE A 119 -3.72 1.58 -15.61
CA PHE A 119 -3.72 0.65 -14.49
C PHE A 119 -2.86 1.16 -13.34
N TRP A 120 -1.67 1.67 -13.65
CA TRP A 120 -0.77 2.23 -12.65
C TRP A 120 -1.41 3.39 -11.89
N ARG A 121 -1.95 4.38 -12.63
CA ARG A 121 -2.52 5.58 -12.02
C ARG A 121 -3.83 5.31 -11.30
N GLN A 122 -4.77 4.59 -11.93
CA GLN A 122 -6.15 4.51 -11.46
C GLN A 122 -6.51 3.21 -10.73
N VAL A 123 -5.66 2.18 -10.79
CA VAL A 123 -5.84 0.94 -9.99
C VAL A 123 -4.81 0.91 -8.86
N VAL A 124 -3.51 0.85 -9.17
CA VAL A 124 -2.45 0.82 -8.15
C VAL A 124 -2.51 2.08 -7.29
N GLY A 125 -2.52 3.26 -7.90
CA GLY A 125 -2.62 4.52 -7.16
C GLY A 125 -3.88 4.62 -6.31
N TYR A 126 -5.00 4.05 -6.76
CA TYR A 126 -6.24 4.13 -6.00
C TYR A 126 -6.20 3.23 -4.77
N VAL A 127 -5.62 2.03 -4.89
CA VAL A 127 -5.31 1.16 -3.74
C VAL A 127 -4.40 1.89 -2.75
N GLN A 128 -3.39 2.60 -3.25
CA GLN A 128 -2.45 3.33 -2.40
C GLN A 128 -3.09 4.48 -1.59
N ARG A 129 -4.28 4.97 -1.96
CA ARG A 129 -5.02 5.97 -1.16
C ARG A 129 -5.39 5.47 0.23
N PHE A 130 -5.45 4.16 0.43
CA PHE A 130 -5.87 3.52 1.67
C PHE A 130 -4.69 3.05 2.52
N LEU A 131 -3.45 3.34 2.10
CA LEU A 131 -2.27 3.01 2.88
C LEU A 131 -2.31 3.73 4.23
N PRO A 132 -2.03 3.06 5.35
CA PRO A 132 -1.82 3.76 6.60
C PRO A 132 -0.59 4.65 6.47
N ALA A 133 -0.60 5.80 7.16
CA ALA A 133 0.38 6.86 7.02
C ALA A 133 1.84 6.37 7.03
N ASN A 134 2.17 5.44 7.93
CA ASN A 134 3.52 4.88 8.03
C ASN A 134 3.96 4.15 6.74
N ILE A 135 3.07 3.40 6.09
CA ILE A 135 3.36 2.70 4.84
C ILE A 135 3.37 3.69 3.67
N ALA A 136 2.46 4.67 3.69
CA ALA A 136 2.43 5.71 2.67
C ALA A 136 3.74 6.52 2.62
N MET A 137 4.32 6.85 3.78
CA MET A 137 5.65 7.48 3.86
C MET A 137 6.75 6.56 3.31
N ASP A 138 6.75 5.27 3.63
CA ASP A 138 7.71 4.31 3.07
C ASP A 138 7.60 4.23 1.53
N VAL A 139 6.38 4.28 0.98
CA VAL A 139 6.15 4.35 -0.49
C VAL A 139 6.66 5.66 -1.07
N ALA A 140 6.33 6.81 -0.44
CA ALA A 140 6.74 8.12 -0.92
C ALA A 140 8.27 8.29 -0.93
N GLN A 141 8.95 7.68 0.04
CA GLN A 141 10.41 7.76 0.20
C GLN A 141 11.16 6.68 -0.57
N GLY A 142 10.43 5.70 -1.09
CA GLY A 142 10.92 4.62 -1.92
C GLY A 142 11.22 3.36 -1.13
N LEU A 143 10.41 2.34 -1.39
CA LEU A 143 10.52 1.02 -0.77
C LEU A 143 11.90 0.39 -0.97
N HIS A 144 12.56 0.64 -2.10
CA HIS A 144 13.93 0.16 -2.37
C HIS A 144 14.92 0.62 -1.29
N TYR A 145 14.87 1.91 -0.94
CA TYR A 145 15.77 2.47 0.06
C TYR A 145 15.49 1.91 1.46
N ARG A 146 14.21 1.67 1.77
CA ARG A 146 13.82 1.11 3.05
C ARG A 146 14.20 -0.37 3.19
N VAL A 147 14.03 -1.15 2.12
CA VAL A 147 14.12 -2.62 2.16
C VAL A 147 15.51 -3.14 1.80
N GLU A 148 16.14 -2.58 0.76
CA GLU A 148 17.44 -3.07 0.26
C GLU A 148 18.61 -2.24 0.80
N MET A 149 18.43 -0.93 0.93
CA MET A 149 19.48 -0.05 1.48
C MET A 149 19.38 0.11 3.01
N GLU A 150 18.36 -0.49 3.63
CA GLU A 150 18.08 -0.46 5.07
C GLU A 150 18.05 0.98 5.66
N GLU A 151 17.74 1.98 4.83
CA GLU A 151 17.66 3.37 5.29
C GLU A 151 16.56 3.50 6.35
N PRO A 152 16.74 4.35 7.38
CA PRO A 152 15.69 4.59 8.37
C PRO A 152 14.42 5.15 7.71
N ALA A 153 13.26 4.86 8.30
CA ALA A 153 12.00 5.37 7.80
C ALA A 153 11.99 6.90 7.85
N GLN A 154 11.88 7.55 6.69
CA GLN A 154 11.76 8.99 6.62
C GLN A 154 10.29 9.38 6.80
N ARG A 155 10.01 10.20 7.83
CA ARG A 155 8.64 10.64 8.18
C ARG A 155 8.16 11.78 7.27
N SER A 156 8.08 11.51 5.98
CA SER A 156 7.69 12.50 4.96
C SER A 156 6.72 11.88 3.95
N PHE A 157 5.64 12.59 3.69
CA PHE A 157 4.68 12.25 2.63
C PHE A 157 5.11 12.77 1.26
N ASN A 158 6.13 13.62 1.19
CA ASN A 158 6.66 14.09 -0.08
C ASN A 158 7.36 12.94 -0.81
N PHE A 159 7.25 12.90 -2.12
CA PHE A 159 8.04 11.95 -2.90
C PHE A 159 9.51 12.33 -2.85
N ARG A 160 10.39 11.34 -2.63
CA ARG A 160 11.85 11.54 -2.64
C ARG A 160 12.33 12.07 -3.99
N VAL A 161 11.70 11.64 -5.08
CA VAL A 161 12.09 11.97 -6.45
C VAL A 161 10.88 12.50 -7.23
N GLY A 162 11.11 13.53 -8.06
CA GLY A 162 10.10 14.08 -8.97
C GLY A 162 9.18 15.14 -8.36
N GLY A 163 9.19 15.36 -7.05
CA GLY A 163 8.32 16.32 -6.35
C GLY A 163 6.91 15.80 -6.07
N GLY A 164 6.06 16.61 -5.45
CA GLY A 164 4.71 16.19 -5.04
C GLY A 164 4.68 15.38 -3.74
N ALA A 165 3.49 14.92 -3.35
CA ALA A 165 3.26 14.19 -2.11
C ALA A 165 2.21 13.09 -2.27
N ILE A 166 2.36 11.99 -1.54
CA ILE A 166 1.38 10.90 -1.49
C ILE A 166 0.12 11.31 -0.71
N TYR A 167 0.29 12.21 0.27
CA TYR A 167 -0.77 12.77 1.09
C TYR A 167 -0.59 14.28 1.34
N PRO A 168 -1.68 15.02 1.58
CA PRO A 168 -3.07 14.55 1.52
C PRO A 168 -3.49 14.21 0.09
N PRO A 169 -4.46 13.31 -0.12
CA PRO A 169 -4.98 13.07 -1.47
C PRO A 169 -5.66 14.36 -1.94
N GLY A 170 -5.62 14.64 -3.25
CA GLY A 170 -6.21 15.85 -3.82
C GLY A 170 -7.69 16.01 -3.43
N VAL A 171 -8.07 17.24 -3.03
CA VAL A 171 -9.39 17.57 -2.44
C VAL A 171 -10.51 17.73 -3.49
N GLY A 172 -10.23 17.42 -4.78
CA GLY A 172 -11.18 17.49 -5.90
C GLY A 172 -11.53 16.11 -6.47
N SER A 173 -12.54 16.04 -7.35
CA SER A 173 -13.12 14.77 -7.83
C SER A 173 -12.12 13.81 -8.48
N PHE A 174 -11.00 14.30 -9.02
CA PHE A 174 -9.99 13.48 -9.71
C PHE A 174 -8.53 13.92 -9.46
N GLY A 175 -8.24 14.59 -8.34
CA GLY A 175 -6.90 15.12 -8.06
C GLY A 175 -5.98 14.13 -7.35
N GLY A 176 -4.72 14.05 -7.78
CA GLY A 176 -3.63 13.38 -7.07
C GLY A 176 -3.52 11.87 -7.28
N ILE A 177 -2.96 11.19 -6.27
CA ILE A 177 -2.76 9.73 -6.26
C ILE A 177 -4.05 8.98 -6.61
N GLY A 178 -4.00 7.92 -7.42
CA GLY A 178 -5.22 7.17 -7.80
C GLY A 178 -6.01 7.75 -8.96
N PHE A 179 -5.55 8.87 -9.54
CA PHE A 179 -6.11 9.47 -10.75
C PHE A 179 -5.01 10.02 -11.67
N GLU A 180 -4.20 10.95 -11.16
CA GLU A 180 -3.13 11.61 -11.90
C GLU A 180 -1.82 10.82 -11.81
N TYR A 181 -1.57 10.15 -10.68
CA TYR A 181 -0.34 9.41 -10.45
C TYR A 181 -0.50 8.27 -9.43
N ALA A 182 0.57 7.50 -9.26
CA ALA A 182 0.75 6.51 -8.20
C ALA A 182 2.21 6.49 -7.75
N GLY A 183 2.48 6.05 -6.53
CA GLY A 183 3.84 5.92 -6.00
C GLY A 183 4.54 4.65 -6.49
N GLY A 184 5.80 4.79 -6.91
CA GLY A 184 6.67 3.67 -7.30
C GLY A 184 7.72 3.29 -6.25
N GLY A 185 8.46 2.21 -6.51
CA GLY A 185 9.44 1.63 -5.57
C GLY A 185 10.65 2.51 -5.21
N HIS A 186 10.94 3.55 -6.01
CA HIS A 186 12.05 4.49 -5.77
C HIS A 186 11.61 5.83 -5.18
N GLY A 187 10.36 5.94 -4.71
CA GLY A 187 9.87 7.19 -4.12
C GLY A 187 9.64 8.26 -5.18
N ALA A 188 9.29 7.84 -6.40
CA ALA A 188 8.94 8.68 -7.53
C ALA A 188 7.46 8.52 -7.86
N TRP A 189 6.78 9.63 -8.16
CA TRP A 189 5.40 9.64 -8.67
C TRP A 189 5.31 9.51 -10.21
N LEU A 190 6.46 9.65 -10.91
CA LEU A 190 6.56 9.77 -12.37
C LEU A 190 7.28 8.61 -13.08
N LEU A 191 7.44 7.45 -12.45
CA LEU A 191 7.77 6.25 -13.21
C LEU A 191 6.50 5.81 -13.96
N ARG A 192 6.18 6.52 -15.05
CA ARG A 192 5.14 6.14 -16.01
C ARG A 192 5.42 4.69 -16.39
N GLY A 193 4.55 3.79 -15.96
CA GLY A 193 4.49 2.38 -16.33
C GLY A 193 5.80 1.65 -16.69
N GLY A 194 6.84 1.76 -15.85
CA GLY A 194 8.10 1.03 -15.99
C GLY A 194 8.00 -0.43 -15.56
N ARG A 195 8.98 -1.27 -15.95
CA ARG A 195 9.00 -2.72 -15.74
C ARG A 195 9.42 -3.12 -14.31
N ASP A 196 8.80 -2.50 -13.31
CA ASP A 196 9.20 -2.66 -11.90
C ASP A 196 8.11 -3.30 -11.03
N GLY A 197 6.97 -3.72 -11.59
CA GLY A 197 5.83 -4.25 -10.84
C GLY A 197 6.20 -5.40 -9.88
N ALA A 198 6.87 -6.44 -10.39
CA ALA A 198 7.32 -7.56 -9.56
C ALA A 198 8.32 -7.15 -8.46
N VAL A 199 9.23 -6.22 -8.77
CA VAL A 199 10.24 -5.72 -7.83
C VAL A 199 9.58 -4.92 -6.70
N VAL A 200 8.62 -4.05 -7.06
CA VAL A 200 7.86 -3.28 -6.08
C VAL A 200 6.99 -4.19 -5.21
N SER A 201 6.36 -5.22 -5.80
CA SER A 201 5.60 -6.24 -5.06
C SER A 201 6.47 -6.97 -4.03
N MET A 202 7.68 -7.37 -4.43
CA MET A 202 8.66 -7.98 -3.53
C MET A 202 9.04 -7.02 -2.40
N PHE A 203 9.27 -5.74 -2.68
CA PHE A 203 9.58 -4.76 -1.64
C PHE A 203 8.42 -4.53 -0.67
N VAL A 204 7.17 -4.45 -1.14
CA VAL A 204 6.01 -4.35 -0.26
C VAL A 204 5.93 -5.58 0.64
N SER A 205 6.06 -6.78 0.09
CA SER A 205 6.02 -8.04 0.84
C SER A 205 7.09 -8.10 1.93
N LYS A 206 8.34 -7.76 1.58
CA LYS A 206 9.46 -7.68 2.53
C LYS A 206 9.20 -6.64 3.61
N LEU A 207 8.73 -5.44 3.25
CA LEU A 207 8.41 -4.38 4.21
C LEU A 207 7.34 -4.81 5.20
N MET A 208 6.27 -5.48 4.74
CA MET A 208 5.23 -5.99 5.63
C MET A 208 5.76 -7.06 6.59
N SER A 209 6.61 -7.96 6.10
CA SER A 209 7.27 -8.97 6.95
C SER A 209 8.11 -8.32 8.06
N ILE A 210 8.94 -7.33 7.72
CA ILE A 210 9.77 -6.59 8.67
C ILE A 210 8.89 -5.92 9.74
N LYS A 211 7.87 -5.16 9.31
CA LYS A 211 6.98 -4.45 10.23
C LYS A 211 6.18 -5.38 11.14
N ASN A 212 5.71 -6.52 10.62
CA ASN A 212 4.96 -7.51 11.40
C ASN A 212 5.86 -8.15 12.47
N ASN A 213 7.10 -8.52 12.11
CA ASN A 213 8.07 -9.07 13.06
C ASN A 213 8.41 -8.07 14.17
N ASN A 214 8.63 -6.79 13.82
CA ASN A 214 8.94 -5.76 14.79
C ASN A 214 7.75 -5.43 15.70
N LEU A 215 6.53 -5.40 15.17
CA LEU A 215 5.32 -5.23 15.97
C LEU A 215 5.18 -6.36 17.01
N GLY A 216 5.38 -7.61 16.58
CA GLY A 216 5.36 -8.76 17.49
C GLY A 216 6.37 -8.58 18.63
N ARG A 217 7.61 -8.20 18.31
CA ARG A 217 8.67 -7.99 19.31
C ARG A 217 8.35 -6.86 20.30
N ILE A 218 7.73 -5.76 19.84
CA ILE A 218 7.45 -4.59 20.69
C ILE A 218 6.20 -4.81 21.55
N MET A 219 5.15 -5.41 20.99
CA MET A 219 3.86 -5.59 21.67
C MET A 219 3.82 -6.86 22.52
N GLN A 220 4.68 -7.83 22.22
CA GLN A 220 4.85 -9.07 22.96
C GLN A 220 6.36 -9.29 23.19
N PRO A 221 7.03 -8.42 23.96
CA PRO A 221 8.44 -8.64 24.29
C PRO A 221 8.54 -9.99 24.98
N ASP A 222 9.35 -10.89 24.40
CA ASP A 222 9.55 -12.22 24.95
C ASP A 222 9.84 -12.11 26.45
N THR A 223 9.01 -12.77 27.27
CA THR A 223 9.26 -12.90 28.72
C THR A 223 10.55 -13.66 29.04
N THR A 224 11.23 -14.20 28.02
CA THR A 224 12.48 -14.98 28.15
C THR A 224 13.74 -14.13 28.29
N ASP A 225 13.71 -12.82 28.03
CA ASP A 225 14.87 -11.93 28.28
C ASP A 225 14.93 -11.39 29.72
N SER A 226 13.99 -11.78 30.59
CA SER A 226 13.98 -11.39 32.02
C SER A 226 14.89 -12.23 32.93
N TYR A 227 15.54 -13.30 32.42
CA TYR A 227 16.44 -14.16 33.23
C TYR A 227 17.93 -13.85 33.10
N LEU A 228 18.32 -12.77 32.42
CA LEU A 228 19.72 -12.35 32.34
C LEU A 228 19.87 -10.86 32.65
N ARG A 229 19.61 -10.45 33.89
CA ARG A 229 20.24 -9.25 34.51
C ARG A 229 20.10 -9.23 36.04
N CYS A 230 21.26 -9.25 36.69
CA CYS A 230 21.56 -9.05 38.13
C CYS A 230 21.13 -10.13 39.13
N VAL A 231 21.95 -11.19 39.24
CA VAL A 231 22.31 -11.72 40.57
C VAL A 231 23.48 -10.87 41.06
N ILE A 232 23.21 -9.94 41.97
CA ILE A 232 24.26 -9.41 42.85
C ILE A 232 24.32 -10.41 44.00
N GLN A 233 25.43 -11.15 44.09
CA GLN A 233 25.90 -11.76 45.34
C GLN A 233 26.69 -10.72 46.11
#